data_AF-A0A0R2QWH7-F1
#
_entry.id   AF-A0A0R2QWH7-F1
#
_cell.length_a   1.000
_cell.length_b   1.000
_cell.length_c   1.000
_cell.angle_alpha   90.00
_cell.angle_beta   90.00
_cell.angle_gamma   90.00
#
_symmetry.space_group_name_H-M   'P 1'
#
loop_
_entity.id
_entity.type
_entity.pdbx_description
1 polymer ?
#
loop_
_entity_poly.entity_id
_entity_poly.type
_entity_poly.pdbx_seq_one_letter_code
_entity_poly.pdbx_strand_id
1 'polypeptide(L)'
;MGIVLSMLVAVTSVLPAQLPPVVGTITQPNPVLSTVEAVRHIEFDLDIATFTRQRFLLRRQYPTLDWTSDGCSAPIVGSQGRSFNFRSACNRHDFGYRNFKNLGLFDTSTRTLIDEQLHRDMNTYCDSQRRTFKVRCIAWSEIFYTMVRAAGGP
;
A
#
# COMPACT_ATOMS: atom_id res chain seq x y z
N MET A 1 -41.55 68.57 -7.56
CA MET A 1 -40.32 68.71 -8.40
C MET A 1 -39.22 67.93 -7.70
N GLY A 2 -38.95 66.69 -8.13
CA GLY A 2 -37.92 65.83 -7.55
C GLY A 2 -36.89 65.51 -8.63
N ILE A 3 -35.65 65.90 -8.39
CA ILE A 3 -34.52 65.77 -9.34
C ILE A 3 -34.03 64.32 -9.27
N VAL A 4 -34.07 63.63 -10.42
CA VAL A 4 -33.54 62.27 -10.56
C VAL A 4 -32.02 62.36 -10.66
N LEU A 5 -31.31 61.78 -9.69
CA LEU A 5 -29.85 61.74 -9.66
C LEU A 5 -29.36 60.54 -10.49
N SER A 6 -28.94 60.79 -11.73
CA SER A 6 -28.35 59.77 -12.61
C SER A 6 -26.93 59.44 -12.17
N MET A 7 -26.71 58.22 -11.65
CA MET A 7 -25.36 57.71 -11.39
C MET A 7 -24.74 57.15 -12.68
N LEU A 8 -23.61 57.73 -13.09
CA LEU A 8 -22.75 57.20 -14.15
C LEU A 8 -21.85 56.09 -13.57
N VAL A 9 -22.01 54.86 -14.06
CA VAL A 9 -21.07 53.76 -13.78
C VAL A 9 -19.99 53.77 -14.86
N ALA A 10 -18.77 54.16 -14.50
CA ALA A 10 -17.61 54.04 -15.39
C ALA A 10 -17.15 52.58 -15.40
N VAL A 11 -17.37 51.88 -16.52
CA VAL A 11 -16.86 50.53 -16.73
C VAL A 11 -15.42 50.64 -17.25
N THR A 12 -14.44 50.42 -16.38
CA THR A 12 -13.04 50.31 -16.77
C THR A 12 -12.79 48.91 -17.34
N SER A 13 -12.69 48.83 -18.67
CA SER A 13 -12.32 47.63 -19.39
C SER A 13 -10.84 47.28 -19.14
N VAL A 14 -10.59 46.27 -18.30
CA VAL A 14 -9.28 45.63 -18.17
C VAL A 14 -9.13 44.59 -19.26
N LEU A 15 -8.17 44.81 -20.16
CA LEU A 15 -7.75 43.86 -21.19
C LEU A 15 -7.01 42.69 -20.51
N PRO A 16 -7.45 41.43 -20.64
CA PRO A 16 -6.65 40.31 -20.16
C PRO A 16 -5.44 40.13 -21.08
N ALA A 17 -4.24 40.35 -20.55
CA ALA A 17 -3.01 39.97 -21.21
C ALA A 17 -3.03 38.44 -21.44
N GLN A 18 -3.06 38.03 -22.71
CA GLN A 18 -2.95 36.63 -23.08
C GLN A 18 -1.53 36.15 -22.79
N LEU A 19 -1.39 35.32 -21.75
CA LEU A 19 -0.15 34.56 -21.53
C LEU A 19 0.08 33.63 -22.73
N PRO A 20 1.34 33.41 -23.13
CA PRO A 20 1.65 32.39 -24.13
C PRO A 20 1.16 31.02 -23.65
N PRO A 21 0.75 30.12 -24.55
CA PRO A 21 0.39 28.76 -24.17
C PRO A 21 1.63 28.12 -23.55
N VAL A 22 1.57 27.84 -22.25
CA VAL A 22 2.46 26.89 -21.62
C VAL A 22 2.19 25.57 -22.33
N VAL A 23 3.08 25.22 -23.26
CA VAL A 23 3.13 23.87 -23.83
C VAL A 23 3.39 22.95 -22.65
N GLY A 24 2.31 22.32 -22.18
CA GLY A 24 2.36 21.36 -21.11
C GLY A 24 3.29 20.23 -21.53
N THR A 25 4.47 20.16 -20.92
CA THR A 25 5.04 18.86 -20.63
C THR A 25 4.00 18.15 -19.78
N ILE A 26 3.38 17.13 -20.34
CA ILE A 26 2.48 16.24 -19.62
C ILE A 26 3.37 15.49 -18.63
N THR A 27 3.66 16.10 -17.48
CA THR A 27 4.30 15.43 -16.36
C THR A 27 3.34 14.30 -15.98
N GLN A 28 3.78 13.06 -16.12
CA GLN A 28 3.03 11.90 -15.62
C GLN A 28 2.56 12.22 -14.19
N PRO A 29 1.26 12.12 -13.87
CA PRO A 29 0.73 12.60 -12.59
C PRO A 29 1.25 11.82 -11.37
N ASN A 30 2.09 10.79 -11.54
CA ASN A 30 2.88 10.17 -10.49
C ASN A 30 4.27 9.79 -11.03
N PRO A 31 5.38 10.20 -10.38
CA PRO A 31 6.69 9.70 -10.73
C PRO A 31 6.77 8.19 -10.47
N VAL A 32 7.32 7.43 -11.41
CA VAL A 32 7.63 6.02 -11.18
C VAL A 32 8.78 5.95 -10.17
N LEU A 33 8.49 5.45 -8.96
CA LEU A 33 9.47 5.25 -7.90
C LEU A 33 10.65 4.38 -8.36
N SER A 34 11.84 4.63 -7.81
CA SER A 34 12.98 3.70 -7.99
C SER A 34 12.63 2.32 -7.44
N THR A 35 13.37 1.28 -7.84
CA THR A 35 13.11 -0.09 -7.39
C THR A 35 13.08 -0.23 -5.86
N VAL A 36 14.03 0.41 -5.16
CA VAL A 36 14.10 0.37 -3.68
C VAL A 36 12.91 1.10 -3.05
N GLU A 37 12.56 2.28 -3.57
CA GLU A 37 11.41 3.05 -3.09
C GLU A 37 10.10 2.33 -3.35
N ALA A 38 9.93 1.71 -4.51
CA ALA A 38 8.75 0.93 -4.86
C ALA A 38 8.55 -0.26 -3.91
N VAL A 39 9.63 -1.01 -3.61
CA VAL A 39 9.57 -2.14 -2.68
C VAL A 39 9.19 -1.67 -1.27
N ARG A 40 9.83 -0.60 -0.77
CA ARG A 40 9.49 -0.02 0.55
C ARG A 40 8.05 0.47 0.59
N HIS A 41 7.61 1.18 -0.44
CA HIS A 41 6.26 1.72 -0.52
C HIS A 41 5.20 0.60 -0.53
N ILE A 42 5.39 -0.42 -1.36
CA ILE A 42 4.45 -1.55 -1.47
C ILE A 42 4.40 -2.37 -0.18
N GLU A 43 5.57 -2.60 0.45
CA GLU A 43 5.66 -3.38 1.68
C GLU A 43 5.09 -2.63 2.88
N PHE A 44 5.54 -1.40 3.13
CA PHE A 44 5.33 -0.71 4.40
C PHE A 44 4.30 0.42 4.37
N ASP A 45 4.09 1.10 3.24
CA ASP A 45 3.24 2.30 3.20
C ASP A 45 1.81 2.02 2.75
N LEU A 46 1.61 1.02 1.89
CA LEU A 46 0.27 0.66 1.46
C LEU A 46 -0.52 0.02 2.60
N ASP A 47 -1.80 0.36 2.73
CA ASP A 47 -2.70 -0.47 3.52
C ASP A 47 -2.92 -1.82 2.82
N ILE A 48 -3.16 -2.88 3.60
CA ILE A 48 -3.29 -4.24 3.07
C ILE A 48 -4.45 -4.40 2.08
N ALA A 49 -5.51 -3.59 2.21
CA ALA A 49 -6.65 -3.65 1.30
C ALA A 49 -6.28 -3.03 -0.06
N THR A 50 -5.53 -1.95 -0.07
CA THR A 50 -4.97 -1.33 -1.28
C THR A 50 -3.97 -2.25 -1.96
N PHE A 51 -3.02 -2.84 -1.22
CA PHE A 51 -2.13 -3.87 -1.75
C PHE A 51 -2.93 -5.00 -2.41
N THR A 52 -3.93 -5.55 -1.72
CA THR A 52 -4.75 -6.65 -2.24
C THR A 52 -5.48 -6.28 -3.52
N ARG A 53 -6.14 -5.10 -3.55
CA ARG A 53 -6.89 -4.63 -4.73
C ARG A 53 -5.97 -4.32 -5.92
N GLN A 54 -4.82 -3.72 -5.66
CA GLN A 54 -3.94 -3.19 -6.70
C GLN A 54 -2.80 -4.13 -7.09
N ARG A 55 -2.61 -5.28 -6.42
CA ARG A 55 -1.49 -6.21 -6.66
C ARG A 55 -1.22 -6.50 -8.14
N PHE A 56 -2.26 -6.73 -8.93
CA PHE A 56 -2.10 -6.98 -10.37
C PHE A 56 -1.57 -5.76 -11.13
N LEU A 57 -2.06 -4.55 -10.80
CA LEU A 57 -1.61 -3.31 -11.41
C LEU A 57 -0.18 -2.99 -10.99
N LEU A 58 0.14 -3.13 -9.70
CA LEU A 58 1.50 -2.96 -9.18
C LEU A 58 2.48 -3.92 -9.86
N ARG A 59 2.09 -5.17 -10.09
CA ARG A 59 2.91 -6.13 -10.86
C ARG A 59 3.16 -5.70 -12.30
N ARG A 60 2.16 -5.09 -12.96
CA ARG A 60 2.34 -4.56 -14.32
C ARG A 60 3.23 -3.32 -14.34
N GLN A 61 3.13 -2.49 -13.30
CA GLN A 61 3.92 -1.27 -13.16
C GLN A 61 5.38 -1.57 -12.82
N TYR A 62 5.63 -2.59 -12.00
CA TYR A 62 6.96 -3.02 -11.56
C TYR A 62 7.21 -4.49 -11.92
N PRO A 63 7.33 -4.81 -13.22
CA PRO A 63 7.41 -6.20 -13.70
C PRO A 63 8.72 -6.90 -13.34
N THR A 64 9.76 -6.16 -12.97
CA THR A 64 11.07 -6.68 -12.58
C THR A 64 11.15 -7.09 -11.11
N LEU A 65 10.17 -6.70 -10.28
CA LEU A 65 10.11 -7.14 -8.89
C LEU A 65 9.63 -8.60 -8.81
N ASP A 66 10.04 -9.30 -7.76
CA ASP A 66 9.58 -10.65 -7.50
C ASP A 66 8.17 -10.63 -6.90
N TRP A 67 7.18 -11.06 -7.69
CA TRP A 67 5.78 -11.18 -7.27
C TRP A 67 5.37 -12.65 -7.02
N THR A 68 6.32 -13.57 -6.98
CA THR A 68 6.05 -14.97 -6.65
C THR A 68 5.68 -15.09 -5.16
N SER A 69 4.77 -16.00 -4.86
CA SER A 69 4.31 -16.24 -3.49
C SER A 69 3.71 -17.63 -3.40
N ASP A 70 4.16 -18.40 -2.43
CA ASP A 70 3.50 -19.65 -2.03
C ASP A 70 2.38 -19.39 -1.00
N GLY A 71 2.34 -18.18 -0.44
CA GLY A 71 1.35 -17.69 0.49
C GLY A 71 1.81 -17.94 1.91
N CYS A 72 0.89 -18.37 2.78
CA CYS A 72 1.31 -18.71 4.12
C CYS A 72 1.91 -20.12 4.10
N SER A 73 3.25 -20.19 4.06
CA SER A 73 4.08 -21.40 4.22
C SER A 73 3.89 -22.08 5.58
N ALA A 74 2.65 -22.44 5.90
CA ALA A 74 2.17 -23.01 7.14
C ALA A 74 1.59 -24.42 6.82
N PRO A 75 2.39 -25.49 6.83
CA PRO A 75 2.02 -26.78 6.25
C PRO A 75 0.75 -27.41 6.85
N ILE A 76 0.46 -27.13 8.12
CA ILE A 76 -0.66 -27.72 8.85
C ILE A 76 -1.97 -26.96 8.58
N VAL A 77 -1.91 -25.63 8.52
CA VAL A 77 -3.11 -24.76 8.54
C VAL A 77 -3.30 -23.96 7.26
N GLY A 78 -2.28 -23.89 6.41
CA GLY A 78 -2.29 -23.12 5.17
C GLY A 78 -2.53 -21.63 5.39
N SER A 79 -3.14 -20.98 4.39
CA SER A 79 -3.43 -19.55 4.43
C SER A 79 -4.82 -19.19 4.96
N GLN A 80 -5.69 -20.19 5.16
CA GLN A 80 -7.09 -19.98 5.53
C GLN A 80 -7.56 -21.06 6.50
N GLY A 81 -8.32 -20.63 7.50
CA GLY A 81 -9.02 -21.51 8.42
C GLY A 81 -10.43 -21.00 8.69
N ARG A 82 -11.14 -21.66 9.61
CA ARG A 82 -12.53 -21.33 9.93
C ARG A 82 -12.72 -19.87 10.41
N SER A 83 -11.71 -19.28 11.03
CA SER A 83 -11.77 -17.94 11.64
C SER A 83 -10.83 -16.92 10.99
N PHE A 84 -10.08 -17.28 9.95
CA PHE A 84 -9.09 -16.40 9.35
C PHE A 84 -8.87 -16.68 7.87
N ASN A 85 -8.45 -15.65 7.12
CA ASN A 85 -7.84 -15.78 5.80
C ASN A 85 -6.69 -14.78 5.71
N PHE A 86 -5.46 -15.27 5.83
CA PHE A 86 -4.25 -14.47 5.84
C PHE A 86 -3.51 -14.49 4.50
N ARG A 87 -4.11 -15.02 3.44
CA ARG A 87 -3.44 -15.16 2.14
C ARG A 87 -2.87 -13.83 1.63
N SER A 88 -3.63 -12.74 1.73
CA SER A 88 -3.14 -11.42 1.30
C SER A 88 -1.95 -10.93 2.11
N ALA A 89 -1.98 -11.12 3.44
CA ALA A 89 -0.90 -10.71 4.33
C ALA A 89 0.38 -11.51 4.02
N CYS A 90 0.26 -12.83 3.86
CA CYS A 90 1.40 -13.68 3.49
C CYS A 90 1.92 -13.39 2.08
N ASN A 91 1.04 -13.09 1.11
CA ASN A 91 1.49 -12.67 -0.23
C ASN A 91 2.31 -11.37 -0.19
N ARG A 92 2.05 -10.46 0.77
CA ARG A 92 2.84 -9.25 0.97
C ARG A 92 4.16 -9.57 1.67
N HIS A 93 4.12 -10.37 2.73
CA HIS A 93 5.31 -10.85 3.43
C HIS A 93 6.32 -11.52 2.48
N ASP A 94 5.86 -12.39 1.59
CA ASP A 94 6.68 -13.01 0.54
C ASP A 94 7.30 -11.97 -0.40
N PHE A 95 6.52 -10.96 -0.80
CA PHE A 95 7.00 -9.86 -1.64
C PHE A 95 8.13 -9.10 -0.93
N GLY A 96 7.96 -8.71 0.32
CA GLY A 96 9.00 -8.09 1.12
C GLY A 96 10.25 -8.97 1.20
N TYR A 97 10.12 -10.20 1.68
CA TYR A 97 11.26 -11.13 1.83
C TYR A 97 12.07 -11.29 0.55
N ARG A 98 11.40 -11.56 -0.57
CA ARG A 98 12.08 -11.83 -1.85
C ARG A 98 12.77 -10.59 -2.39
N ASN A 99 12.08 -9.45 -2.39
CA ASN A 99 12.62 -8.25 -3.01
C ASN A 99 13.72 -7.59 -2.15
N PHE A 100 13.58 -7.54 -0.83
CA PHE A 100 14.67 -7.05 0.02
C PHE A 100 15.91 -7.95 -0.09
N LYS A 101 15.75 -9.28 -0.23
CA LYS A 101 16.87 -10.21 -0.49
C LYS A 101 17.52 -9.94 -1.84
N ASN A 102 16.72 -9.81 -2.91
CA ASN A 102 17.23 -9.53 -4.25
C ASN A 102 17.95 -8.18 -4.35
N LEU A 103 17.56 -7.20 -3.53
CA LEU A 103 18.21 -5.88 -3.44
C LEU A 103 19.47 -5.87 -2.56
N GLY A 104 19.80 -6.97 -1.87
CA GLY A 104 20.91 -7.00 -0.92
C GLY A 104 20.66 -6.15 0.34
N LEU A 105 19.39 -5.91 0.67
CA LEU A 105 18.95 -5.07 1.79
C LEU A 105 18.24 -5.89 2.89
N PHE A 106 18.36 -7.21 2.85
CA PHE A 106 17.72 -8.09 3.83
C PHE A 106 18.68 -8.36 4.99
N ASP A 107 18.50 -7.60 6.08
CA ASP A 107 19.17 -7.81 7.36
C ASP A 107 18.14 -8.10 8.47
N THR A 108 18.63 -8.37 9.69
CA THR A 108 17.77 -8.66 10.86
C THR A 108 16.75 -7.55 11.14
N SER A 109 17.12 -6.29 10.93
CA SER A 109 16.26 -5.14 11.15
C SER A 109 15.11 -5.12 10.13
N THR A 110 15.45 -5.23 8.85
CA THR A 110 14.51 -5.27 7.73
C THR A 110 13.57 -6.47 7.84
N ARG A 111 14.11 -7.65 8.18
CA ARG A 111 13.30 -8.84 8.48
C ARG A 111 12.28 -8.57 9.58
N THR A 112 12.71 -7.92 10.66
CA THR A 112 11.82 -7.59 11.78
C THR A 112 10.70 -6.65 11.35
N LEU A 113 11.00 -5.63 10.55
CA LEU A 113 9.97 -4.74 10.02
C LEU A 113 8.96 -5.47 9.13
N ILE A 114 9.41 -6.41 8.29
CA ILE A 114 8.53 -7.21 7.42
C ILE A 114 7.66 -8.17 8.25
N ASP A 115 8.23 -8.86 9.24
CA ASP A 115 7.48 -9.77 10.11
C ASP A 115 6.43 -9.01 10.94
N GLU A 116 6.76 -7.82 11.44
CA GLU A 116 5.81 -6.95 12.12
C GLU A 116 4.72 -6.43 11.17
N GLN A 117 5.06 -6.15 9.91
CA GLN A 117 4.09 -5.74 8.90
C GLN A 117 3.09 -6.87 8.61
N LEU A 118 3.57 -8.12 8.46
CA LEU A 118 2.71 -9.30 8.38
C LEU A 118 1.74 -9.36 9.56
N HIS A 119 2.23 -9.14 10.78
CA HIS A 119 1.39 -9.15 11.97
C HIS A 119 0.31 -8.05 11.94
N ARG A 120 0.68 -6.81 11.56
CA ARG A 120 -0.27 -5.69 11.38
C ARG A 120 -1.34 -6.00 10.35
N ASP A 121 -0.98 -6.67 9.26
CA ASP A 121 -1.90 -7.01 8.17
C ASP A 121 -2.91 -8.07 8.57
N MET A 122 -2.45 -9.12 9.26
CA MET A 122 -3.32 -10.17 9.79
C MET A 122 -4.29 -9.59 10.82
N ASN A 123 -3.81 -8.71 11.72
CA ASN A 123 -4.68 -8.06 12.69
C ASN A 123 -5.70 -7.11 12.04
N THR A 124 -5.30 -6.37 11.00
CA THR A 124 -6.23 -5.55 10.20
C THR A 124 -7.35 -6.40 9.60
N TYR A 125 -7.02 -7.59 9.08
CA TYR A 125 -8.03 -8.55 8.63
C TYR A 125 -8.94 -8.99 9.79
N CYS A 126 -8.36 -9.31 10.96
CA CYS A 126 -9.12 -9.74 12.13
C CYS A 126 -10.07 -8.66 12.67
N ASP A 127 -9.75 -7.38 12.51
CA ASP A 127 -10.61 -6.28 12.93
C ASP A 127 -11.92 -6.21 12.14
N SER A 128 -11.92 -6.66 10.88
CA SER A 128 -13.13 -6.76 10.06
C SER A 128 -14.02 -7.97 10.39
N GLN A 129 -13.53 -8.91 11.23
CA GLN A 129 -14.26 -10.14 11.54
C GLN A 129 -15.37 -9.93 12.55
N ARG A 130 -16.42 -10.75 12.44
CA ARG A 130 -17.48 -10.84 13.45
C ARG A 130 -16.87 -11.15 14.81
N ARG A 131 -17.43 -10.58 15.89
CA ARG A 131 -16.92 -10.76 17.27
C ARG A 131 -16.68 -12.23 17.64
N THR A 132 -17.53 -13.14 17.17
CA THR A 132 -17.43 -14.59 17.41
C THR A 132 -16.18 -15.24 16.81
N PHE A 133 -15.61 -14.66 15.74
CA PHE A 133 -14.39 -15.15 15.09
C PHE A 133 -13.17 -14.28 15.41
N LYS A 134 -13.36 -13.01 15.78
CA LYS A 134 -12.28 -12.04 16.01
C LYS A 134 -11.22 -12.54 16.99
N VAL A 135 -11.63 -13.05 18.16
CA VAL A 135 -10.68 -13.55 19.19
C VAL A 135 -9.82 -14.70 18.64
N ARG A 136 -10.44 -15.64 17.92
CA ARG A 136 -9.71 -16.76 17.30
C ARG A 136 -8.83 -16.31 16.15
N CYS A 137 -9.27 -15.32 15.37
CA CYS A 137 -8.46 -14.72 14.31
C CYS A 137 -7.18 -14.11 14.88
N ILE A 138 -7.29 -13.29 15.93
CA ILE A 138 -6.14 -12.67 16.60
C ILE A 138 -5.20 -13.75 17.15
N ALA A 139 -5.72 -14.81 17.78
CA ALA A 139 -4.89 -15.92 18.24
C ALA A 139 -4.09 -16.58 17.09
N TRP A 140 -4.70 -16.76 15.91
CA TRP A 140 -3.99 -17.25 14.73
C TRP A 140 -2.96 -16.25 14.21
N SER A 141 -3.27 -14.96 14.23
CA SER A 141 -2.35 -13.87 13.84
C SER A 141 -1.05 -13.94 14.65
N GLU A 142 -1.16 -14.09 15.97
CA GLU A 142 -0.01 -14.22 16.88
C GLU A 142 0.80 -15.49 16.64
N ILE A 143 0.13 -16.61 16.36
CA ILE A 143 0.81 -17.87 16.03
C ILE A 143 1.65 -17.71 14.76
N PHE A 144 1.09 -17.14 13.70
CA PHE A 144 1.80 -16.94 12.43
C PHE A 144 2.99 -16.00 12.62
N TYR A 145 2.79 -14.88 13.32
CA TYR A 145 3.86 -13.94 13.63
C TYR A 145 4.99 -14.60 14.41
N THR A 146 4.66 -15.32 15.49
CA THR A 146 5.66 -16.01 16.32
C THR A 146 6.48 -17.03 15.53
N MET A 147 5.82 -17.77 14.61
CA MET A 147 6.49 -18.76 13.79
C MET A 147 7.48 -18.15 12.79
N VAL A 148 7.12 -17.04 12.11
CA VAL A 148 8.07 -16.39 11.19
C VAL A 148 9.26 -15.77 11.93
N ARG A 149 9.03 -15.22 13.14
CA ARG A 149 10.10 -14.71 14.00
C ARG A 149 11.10 -15.80 14.38
N ALA A 150 10.60 -16.99 14.69
CA ALA A 150 11.42 -18.14 15.08
C ALA A 150 12.15 -18.81 13.90
N ALA A 151 11.56 -18.88 12.71
CA ALA A 151 12.04 -19.72 11.61
C ALA A 151 12.68 -18.98 10.42
N GLY A 152 12.50 -17.66 10.30
CA GLY A 152 12.78 -16.93 9.04
C GLY A 152 14.24 -16.74 8.63
N GLY A 153 15.23 -17.16 9.44
CA GLY A 153 16.67 -16.90 9.22
C GLY A 153 17.00 -15.39 9.15
N PRO A 154 18.28 -14.98 9.15
CA PRO A 154 18.67 -13.64 8.74
C PRO A 154 18.60 -13.44 7.23
#